data_AF-A0A6V7U1Y7-F1
#
_entry.id   AF-A0A6V7U1Y7-F1
#
_cell.length_a   1.000
_cell.length_b   1.000
_cell.length_c   1.000
_cell.angle_alpha   90.00
_cell.angle_beta   90.00
_cell.angle_gamma   90.00
#
_symmetry.space_group_name_H-M   'P 1'
#
loop_
_entity.id
_entity.type
_entity.pdbx_description
1 polymer ?
#
loop_
_entity_poly.entity_id
_entity_poly.type
_entity_poly.pdbx_seq_one_letter_code
_entity_poly.pdbx_strand_id
1 'polypeptide(L)'
;MDLIPYKQAILIHTPSLFGFFGAVFMLVSLSVDRLLAVIIPITYRNLKQFYYISLHVSIILLHIIYGMFIMNMAKISTPNWMISGGLGDLFTPPLFIMNIIYYSDVCIMFTATIVYLIVGILIKFKTETKDERIKKMYLSLFLIVLVNIGGYFICNLFVAFLLLSIVQLTPVNIWIFNNIFAIFLNIAAASIGPILYFNR
;
A
#
# COMPACT_ATOMS: atom_id res chain seq x y z
N MET A 1 27.90 7.17 12.75
CA MET A 1 26.52 6.68 12.94
C MET A 1 26.63 5.46 13.83
N ASP A 2 26.02 5.52 15.01
CA ASP A 2 26.02 4.38 15.92
C ASP A 2 25.02 3.36 15.40
N LEU A 3 25.51 2.17 15.06
CA LEU A 3 24.67 1.07 14.60
C LEU A 3 23.98 0.41 15.79
N ILE A 4 22.72 0.00 15.60
CA ILE A 4 21.97 -0.74 16.62
C ILE A 4 21.73 -2.20 16.19
N PRO A 5 21.67 -3.15 17.14
CA PRO A 5 21.26 -4.52 16.84
C PRO A 5 19.85 -4.58 16.23
N TYR A 6 19.69 -5.37 15.18
CA TYR A 6 18.44 -5.56 14.44
C TYR A 6 17.28 -5.97 15.34
N LYS A 7 17.54 -6.82 16.34
CA LYS A 7 16.54 -7.19 17.35
C LYS A 7 15.97 -5.99 18.09
N GLN A 8 16.81 -5.05 18.49
CA GLN A 8 16.38 -3.83 19.19
C GLN A 8 15.63 -2.89 18.23
N ALA A 9 16.12 -2.75 17.00
CA ALA A 9 15.48 -1.94 15.98
C ALA A 9 14.05 -2.39 15.67
N ILE A 10 13.79 -3.71 15.52
CA ILE A 10 12.43 -4.24 15.33
C ILE A 10 11.52 -3.90 16.50
N LEU A 11 12.01 -4.03 17.73
CA LEU A 11 11.21 -3.73 18.92
C LEU A 11 10.82 -2.25 18.98
N ILE A 12 11.77 -1.36 18.68
CA ILE A 12 11.54 0.09 18.64
C ILE A 12 10.54 0.45 17.53
N HIS A 13 10.66 -0.17 16.35
CA HIS A 13 9.85 0.13 15.18
C HIS A 13 8.56 -0.70 15.06
N THR A 14 8.21 -1.49 16.08
CA THR A 14 7.00 -2.33 16.05
C THR A 14 5.73 -1.53 15.69
N PRO A 15 5.46 -0.33 16.24
CA PRO A 15 4.31 0.47 15.83
C PRO A 15 4.37 0.92 14.37
N SER A 16 5.56 1.31 13.89
CA SER A 16 5.78 1.73 12.50
C SER A 16 5.58 0.57 11.53
N LEU A 17 6.06 -0.62 11.87
CA LEU A 17 5.85 -1.85 11.08
C LEU A 17 4.36 -2.23 11.04
N PHE A 18 3.67 -2.13 12.17
CA PHE A 18 2.22 -2.35 12.24
C PHE A 18 1.47 -1.40 11.28
N GLY A 19 1.82 -0.12 11.33
CA GLY A 19 1.26 0.90 10.44
C GLY A 19 1.59 0.63 8.97
N PHE A 20 2.83 0.23 8.66
CA PHE A 20 3.28 -0.09 7.31
C PHE A 20 2.47 -1.22 6.68
N PHE A 21 2.43 -2.40 7.32
CA PHE A 21 1.66 -3.54 6.79
C PHE A 21 0.17 -3.22 6.70
N GLY A 22 -0.36 -2.46 7.68
CA GLY A 22 -1.74 -2.01 7.66
C GLY A 22 -2.04 -1.11 6.47
N ALA A 23 -1.16 -0.13 6.22
CA ALA A 23 -1.30 0.79 5.10
C ALA A 23 -1.24 0.06 3.76
N VAL A 24 -0.27 -0.83 3.55
CA VAL A 24 -0.10 -1.60 2.30
C VAL A 24 -1.37 -2.35 1.94
N PHE A 25 -1.94 -3.12 2.88
CA PHE A 25 -3.16 -3.90 2.61
C PHE A 25 -4.42 -3.04 2.55
N MET A 26 -4.46 -1.92 3.27
CA MET A 26 -5.56 -0.95 3.18
C MET A 26 -5.75 -0.46 1.74
N LEU A 27 -4.71 -0.39 0.93
CA LEU A 27 -4.81 0.03 -0.47
C LEU A 27 -5.64 -0.94 -1.32
N VAL A 28 -5.40 -2.25 -1.15
CA VAL A 28 -6.22 -3.29 -1.79
C VAL A 28 -7.64 -3.24 -1.27
N SER A 29 -7.80 -3.16 0.05
CA SER A 29 -9.08 -3.07 0.73
C SER A 29 -9.95 -1.92 0.18
N LEU A 30 -9.35 -0.74 0.00
CA LEU A 30 -9.98 0.44 -0.61
C LEU A 30 -10.26 0.26 -2.10
N SER A 31 -9.39 -0.41 -2.85
CA SER A 31 -9.64 -0.69 -4.27
C SER A 31 -10.87 -1.58 -4.46
N VAL A 32 -11.03 -2.60 -3.59
CA VAL A 32 -12.18 -3.51 -3.59
C VAL A 32 -13.45 -2.78 -3.16
N ASP A 33 -13.40 -1.95 -2.13
CA ASP A 33 -14.53 -1.09 -1.72
C ASP A 33 -15.09 -0.27 -2.90
N ARG A 34 -14.20 0.37 -3.63
CA ARG A 34 -14.57 1.16 -4.81
C ARG A 34 -15.11 0.29 -5.95
N LEU A 35 -14.55 -0.90 -6.15
CA LEU A 35 -15.09 -1.86 -7.11
C LEU A 35 -16.52 -2.25 -6.77
N LEU A 36 -16.81 -2.54 -5.50
CA LEU A 36 -18.15 -2.88 -5.04
C LEU A 36 -19.11 -1.69 -5.23
N ALA A 37 -18.68 -0.47 -4.91
CA ALA A 37 -19.47 0.74 -5.13
C ALA A 37 -19.85 0.94 -6.60
N VAL A 38 -18.99 0.55 -7.54
CA VAL A 38 -19.25 0.67 -8.99
C VAL A 38 -20.08 -0.50 -9.52
N ILE A 39 -19.81 -1.75 -9.14
CA ILE A 39 -20.49 -2.93 -9.70
C ILE A 39 -21.93 -3.01 -9.18
N ILE A 40 -22.14 -2.88 -7.86
CA ILE A 40 -23.43 -3.12 -7.19
C ILE A 40 -23.90 -1.92 -6.34
N PRO A 41 -24.13 -0.73 -6.95
CA PRO A 41 -24.38 0.51 -6.22
C PRO A 41 -25.61 0.45 -5.30
N ILE A 42 -26.67 -0.26 -5.69
CA ILE A 42 -27.91 -0.38 -4.89
C ILE A 42 -27.66 -1.22 -3.63
N THR A 43 -27.06 -2.40 -3.80
CA THR A 43 -26.72 -3.28 -2.67
C THR A 43 -25.70 -2.64 -1.75
N TYR A 44 -24.66 -2.02 -2.32
CA TYR A 44 -23.61 -1.33 -1.58
C TYR A 44 -24.17 -0.24 -0.66
N ARG A 45 -25.16 0.54 -1.11
CA ARG A 45 -25.85 1.55 -0.29
C ARG A 45 -26.65 0.96 0.87
N ASN A 46 -27.15 -0.25 0.73
CA ASN A 46 -27.97 -0.93 1.74
C ASN A 46 -27.13 -1.79 2.70
N LEU A 47 -25.81 -1.87 2.52
CA LEU A 47 -24.94 -2.60 3.43
C LEU A 47 -24.94 -1.94 4.81
N LYS A 48 -25.05 -2.77 5.85
CA LYS A 48 -24.88 -2.31 7.22
C LYS A 48 -23.40 -1.93 7.43
N GLN A 49 -23.15 -0.64 7.54
CA GLN A 49 -21.81 -0.04 7.60
C GLN A 49 -20.89 -0.70 8.64
N PHE A 50 -21.41 -1.03 9.82
CA PHE A 50 -20.63 -1.66 10.89
C PHE A 50 -20.03 -3.01 10.46
N TYR A 51 -20.84 -3.93 9.94
CA TYR A 51 -20.37 -5.26 9.52
C TYR A 51 -19.42 -5.17 8.32
N TYR A 52 -19.72 -4.26 7.40
CA TYR A 52 -18.89 -4.02 6.23
C TYR A 52 -17.48 -3.54 6.62
N ILE A 53 -17.39 -2.49 7.44
CA ILE A 53 -16.10 -1.97 7.92
C ILE A 53 -15.39 -3.02 8.78
N SER A 54 -16.11 -3.74 9.64
CA SER A 54 -15.54 -4.81 10.46
C SER A 54 -14.87 -5.88 9.61
N LEU A 55 -15.45 -6.26 8.46
CA LEU A 55 -14.85 -7.22 7.55
C LEU A 55 -13.54 -6.68 6.96
N HIS A 56 -13.54 -5.44 6.45
CA HIS A 56 -12.33 -4.82 5.91
C HIS A 56 -11.21 -4.71 6.98
N VAL A 57 -11.55 -4.28 8.20
CA VAL A 57 -10.59 -4.17 9.30
C VAL A 57 -10.04 -5.53 9.71
N SER A 58 -10.88 -6.57 9.78
CA SER A 58 -10.42 -7.93 10.11
C SER A 58 -9.43 -8.47 9.09
N ILE A 59 -9.66 -8.26 7.79
CA ILE A 59 -8.73 -8.71 6.75
C ILE A 59 -7.41 -7.93 6.82
N ILE A 60 -7.46 -6.61 7.04
CA ILE A 60 -6.26 -5.79 7.24
C ILE A 60 -5.48 -6.29 8.46
N LEU A 61 -6.16 -6.59 9.57
CA LEU A 61 -5.53 -7.09 10.78
C LEU A 61 -4.83 -8.44 10.56
N LEU A 62 -5.44 -9.35 9.81
CA LEU A 62 -4.81 -10.63 9.45
C LEU A 62 -3.51 -10.41 8.66
N HIS A 63 -3.50 -9.47 7.73
CA HIS A 63 -2.29 -9.13 6.99
C HIS A 63 -1.21 -8.50 7.88
N ILE A 64 -1.60 -7.61 8.81
CA ILE A 64 -0.65 -7.04 9.78
C ILE A 64 -0.04 -8.14 10.64
N ILE A 65 -0.85 -9.08 11.15
CA ILE A 65 -0.36 -10.22 11.95
C ILE A 65 0.63 -11.05 11.13
N TYR A 66 0.34 -11.30 9.85
CA TYR A 66 1.23 -12.02 8.95
C TYR A 66 2.56 -11.28 8.72
N GLY A 67 2.52 -9.98 8.43
CA GLY A 67 3.73 -9.16 8.27
C GLY A 67 4.57 -9.12 9.55
N MET A 68 3.93 -8.93 10.71
CA MET A 68 4.60 -8.96 12.01
C MET A 68 5.20 -10.34 12.33
N PHE A 69 4.53 -11.42 11.94
CA PHE A 69 5.08 -12.78 12.07
C PHE A 69 6.37 -12.93 11.25
N ILE A 70 6.40 -12.45 10.01
CA ILE A 70 7.60 -12.46 9.16
C ILE A 70 8.74 -11.65 9.82
N MET A 71 8.44 -10.45 10.32
CA MET A 71 9.44 -9.62 11.00
C MET A 71 9.98 -10.30 12.27
N ASN A 72 9.12 -11.01 13.00
CA ASN A 72 9.54 -11.77 14.17
C ASN A 72 10.45 -12.95 13.78
N MET A 73 10.21 -13.62 12.65
CA MET A 73 11.12 -14.63 12.11
C MET A 73 12.47 -14.01 11.75
N ALA A 74 12.50 -12.86 11.06
CA ALA A 74 13.74 -12.14 10.75
C ALA A 74 14.55 -11.79 12.00
N LYS A 75 13.85 -11.33 13.05
CA LYS A 75 14.44 -11.03 14.36
C LYS A 75 15.16 -12.22 14.98
N ILE A 76 14.60 -13.42 14.86
CA ILE A 76 15.17 -14.65 15.42
C ILE A 76 16.35 -15.13 14.57
N SER A 77 16.26 -15.00 13.24
CA SER A 77 17.32 -15.44 12.33
C SER A 77 18.56 -14.54 12.35
N THR A 78 18.40 -13.24 12.61
CA THR A 78 19.50 -12.25 12.51
C THR A 78 19.56 -11.27 13.70
N PRO A 79 19.60 -11.74 14.95
CA PRO A 79 19.40 -10.88 16.13
C PRO A 79 20.50 -9.82 16.33
N ASN A 80 21.73 -10.15 15.96
CA ASN A 80 22.93 -9.32 16.18
C ASN A 80 23.36 -8.56 14.92
N TRP A 81 22.57 -8.58 13.85
CA TRP A 81 22.87 -7.82 12.65
C TRP A 81 22.85 -6.33 12.97
N MET A 82 23.88 -5.59 12.60
CA MET A 82 24.00 -4.17 12.94
C MET A 82 23.40 -3.32 11.80
N ILE A 83 22.44 -2.46 12.12
CA ILE A 83 21.76 -1.57 11.17
C ILE A 83 21.77 -0.12 11.63
N SER A 84 21.49 0.83 10.73
CA SER A 84 21.45 2.26 11.08
C SER A 84 20.25 2.63 11.96
N GLY A 85 19.28 1.73 12.08
CA GLY A 85 18.05 1.94 12.84
C GLY A 85 16.95 2.64 12.05
N GLY A 86 17.15 2.91 10.74
CA GLY A 86 16.08 3.35 9.86
C GLY A 86 15.05 2.25 9.59
N LEU A 87 13.78 2.62 9.38
CA LEU A 87 12.71 1.68 9.04
C LEU A 87 13.02 0.88 7.76
N GLY A 88 13.64 1.52 6.76
CA GLY A 88 14.06 0.87 5.52
C GLY A 88 15.08 -0.27 5.74
N ASP A 89 15.94 -0.15 6.75
CA ASP A 89 16.93 -1.17 7.07
C ASP A 89 16.30 -2.42 7.68
N LEU A 90 15.06 -2.35 8.15
CA LEU A 90 14.36 -3.51 8.69
C LEU A 90 13.98 -4.51 7.59
N PHE A 91 13.89 -4.04 6.35
CA PHE A 91 13.50 -4.84 5.19
C PHE A 91 14.69 -5.41 4.41
N THR A 92 15.94 -5.09 4.78
CA THR A 92 17.14 -5.54 4.04
C THR A 92 17.71 -6.92 4.46
N PRO A 93 17.57 -7.42 5.71
CA PRO A 93 18.12 -8.71 6.13
C PRO A 93 17.05 -9.74 6.58
N PRO A 94 17.34 -11.05 6.47
CA PRO A 94 18.15 -11.75 5.46
C PRO A 94 17.43 -11.79 4.09
N LEU A 95 18.21 -11.95 3.00
CA LEU A 95 17.77 -11.92 1.59
C LEU A 95 16.47 -12.71 1.30
N PHE A 96 16.31 -13.89 1.89
CA PHE A 96 15.10 -14.70 1.70
C PHE A 96 13.84 -14.03 2.27
N ILE A 97 13.93 -13.48 3.48
CA ILE A 97 12.80 -12.80 4.13
C ILE A 97 12.51 -11.47 3.45
N MET A 98 13.57 -10.74 3.09
CA MET A 98 13.49 -9.54 2.26
C MET A 98 12.70 -9.80 0.97
N ASN A 99 13.06 -10.86 0.24
CA ASN A 99 12.37 -11.23 -1.00
C ASN A 99 10.89 -11.54 -0.76
N ILE A 100 10.55 -12.28 0.30
CA ILE A 100 9.14 -12.57 0.63
C ILE A 100 8.35 -11.27 0.81
N ILE A 101 8.85 -10.32 1.60
CA ILE A 101 8.16 -9.05 1.87
C ILE A 101 8.04 -8.22 0.60
N TYR A 102 9.12 -8.02 -0.13
CA TYR A 102 9.09 -7.22 -1.37
C TYR A 102 8.19 -7.85 -2.43
N TYR A 103 8.25 -9.17 -2.65
CA TYR A 103 7.36 -9.83 -3.61
C TYR A 103 5.90 -9.81 -3.15
N SER A 104 5.62 -9.98 -1.85
CA SER A 104 4.25 -9.87 -1.35
C SER A 104 3.70 -8.46 -1.55
N ASP A 105 4.49 -7.44 -1.25
CA ASP A 105 4.08 -6.04 -1.38
C ASP A 105 3.86 -5.68 -2.85
N VAL A 106 4.77 -6.06 -3.75
CA VAL A 106 4.59 -5.86 -5.20
C VAL A 106 3.33 -6.57 -5.69
N CYS A 107 3.07 -7.81 -5.29
CA CYS A 107 1.85 -8.54 -5.67
C CYS A 107 0.58 -7.84 -5.16
N ILE A 108 0.57 -7.35 -3.92
CA ILE A 108 -0.54 -6.61 -3.32
C ILE A 108 -0.78 -5.31 -4.10
N MET A 109 0.27 -4.55 -4.37
CA MET A 109 0.21 -3.26 -5.08
C MET A 109 -0.22 -3.45 -6.54
N PHE A 110 0.26 -4.50 -7.19
CA PHE A 110 -0.16 -4.88 -8.53
C PHE A 110 -1.63 -5.27 -8.58
N THR A 111 -2.10 -6.04 -7.59
CA THR A 111 -3.52 -6.40 -7.44
C THR A 111 -4.39 -5.16 -7.26
N ALA A 112 -4.00 -4.24 -6.37
CA ALA A 112 -4.70 -2.97 -6.19
C ALA A 112 -4.76 -2.17 -7.50
N THR A 113 -3.64 -2.11 -8.25
CA THR A 113 -3.56 -1.41 -9.54
C THR A 113 -4.53 -2.01 -10.56
N ILE A 114 -4.59 -3.33 -10.70
CA ILE A 114 -5.53 -4.00 -11.59
C ILE A 114 -6.98 -3.69 -11.21
N VAL A 115 -7.32 -3.82 -9.92
CA VAL A 115 -8.68 -3.52 -9.44
C VAL A 115 -9.05 -2.07 -9.74
N TYR A 116 -8.11 -1.13 -9.52
CA TYR A 116 -8.31 0.27 -9.84
C TYR A 116 -8.48 0.54 -11.34
N LEU A 117 -7.75 -0.15 -12.22
CA LEU A 117 -7.93 -0.07 -13.66
C LEU A 117 -9.32 -0.58 -14.08
N ILE A 118 -9.76 -1.71 -13.51
CA ILE A 118 -11.11 -2.25 -13.75
C ILE A 118 -12.16 -1.22 -13.33
N VAL A 119 -12.02 -0.63 -12.14
CA VAL A 119 -12.89 0.46 -11.66
C VAL A 119 -12.93 1.61 -12.66
N GLY A 120 -11.78 2.10 -13.13
CA GLY A 120 -11.70 3.18 -14.12
C GLY A 120 -12.39 2.85 -15.44
N ILE A 121 -12.21 1.63 -15.94
CA ILE A 121 -12.87 1.12 -17.16
C ILE A 121 -14.39 1.05 -16.95
N LEU A 122 -14.85 0.46 -15.85
CA LEU A 122 -16.28 0.34 -15.54
C LEU A 122 -16.95 1.72 -15.39
N ILE A 123 -16.27 2.68 -14.78
CA ILE A 123 -16.76 4.07 -14.66
C ILE A 123 -16.95 4.68 -16.05
N LYS A 124 -15.97 4.53 -16.95
CA LYS A 124 -16.04 5.05 -18.32
C LYS A 124 -17.20 4.47 -19.13
N PHE A 125 -17.57 3.21 -18.88
CA PHE A 125 -18.74 2.60 -19.54
C PHE A 125 -20.07 2.92 -18.86
N LYS A 126 -20.08 3.35 -17.59
CA LYS A 126 -21.29 3.69 -16.83
C LYS A 126 -21.66 5.18 -16.82
N THR A 127 -20.89 6.04 -17.51
CA THR A 127 -21.09 7.51 -17.54
C THR A 127 -22.36 8.01 -18.23
N GLU A 128 -23.20 7.14 -18.80
CA GLU A 128 -24.51 7.49 -19.37
C GLU A 128 -25.64 7.54 -18.34
N THR A 129 -25.31 7.62 -17.05
CA THR A 129 -26.31 7.74 -15.97
C THR A 129 -26.80 9.19 -15.82
N LYS A 130 -28.12 9.39 -15.81
CA LYS A 130 -28.77 10.72 -15.65
C LYS A 130 -28.65 11.32 -14.24
N ASP A 131 -28.17 10.57 -13.25
CA ASP A 131 -28.08 11.01 -11.85
C ASP A 131 -26.76 11.76 -11.60
N GLU A 132 -26.85 13.09 -11.39
CA GLU A 132 -25.69 13.94 -11.13
C GLU A 132 -24.87 13.52 -9.89
N ARG A 133 -25.51 12.97 -8.86
CA ARG A 133 -24.78 12.51 -7.67
C ARG A 133 -23.89 11.31 -7.98
N ILE A 134 -24.39 10.39 -8.82
CA ILE A 134 -23.63 9.24 -9.29
C ILE A 134 -22.47 9.69 -10.18
N LYS A 135 -22.69 10.70 -11.02
CA LYS A 135 -21.64 11.28 -11.86
C LYS A 135 -20.51 11.93 -11.06
N LYS A 136 -20.83 12.70 -10.01
CA LYS A 136 -19.82 13.28 -9.08
C LYS A 136 -19.05 12.20 -8.33
N MET A 137 -19.75 11.19 -7.82
CA MET A 137 -19.13 10.03 -7.17
C MET A 137 -18.13 9.35 -8.11
N TYR A 138 -18.51 9.07 -9.36
CA TYR A 138 -17.61 8.49 -10.36
C TYR A 138 -16.42 9.36 -10.73
N LEU A 139 -16.60 10.69 -10.82
CA LEU A 139 -15.49 11.61 -11.06
C LEU A 139 -14.46 11.59 -9.92
N SER A 140 -14.93 11.65 -8.67
CA SER A 140 -14.05 11.55 -7.50
C SER A 140 -13.31 10.20 -7.49
N LEU A 141 -14.03 9.09 -7.73
CA LEU A 141 -13.43 7.76 -7.84
C LEU A 141 -12.36 7.71 -8.94
N PHE A 142 -12.64 8.26 -10.11
CA PHE A 142 -11.70 8.31 -11.23
C PHE A 142 -10.43 9.13 -10.89
N LEU A 143 -10.57 10.30 -10.26
CA LEU A 143 -9.43 11.11 -9.84
C LEU A 143 -8.57 10.38 -8.80
N ILE A 144 -9.20 9.72 -7.82
CA ILE A 144 -8.44 8.98 -6.82
C ILE A 144 -7.78 7.75 -7.43
N VAL A 145 -8.45 7.06 -8.36
CA VAL A 145 -7.86 5.97 -9.15
C VAL A 145 -6.60 6.48 -9.88
N LEU A 146 -6.69 7.62 -10.57
CA LEU A 146 -5.59 8.16 -11.37
C LEU A 146 -4.38 8.54 -10.51
N VAL A 147 -4.61 9.22 -9.39
CA VAL A 147 -3.53 9.64 -8.48
C VAL A 147 -2.92 8.45 -7.74
N ASN A 148 -3.74 7.50 -7.26
CA ASN A 148 -3.25 6.32 -6.56
C ASN A 148 -2.53 5.33 -7.49
N ILE A 149 -3.08 5.04 -8.67
CA ILE A 149 -2.40 4.21 -9.67
C ILE A 149 -1.05 4.85 -10.04
N GLY A 150 -1.01 6.16 -10.26
CA GLY A 150 0.23 6.87 -10.58
C GLY A 150 1.31 6.66 -9.51
N GLY A 151 0.95 6.86 -8.24
CA GLY A 151 1.86 6.63 -7.11
C GLY A 151 2.33 5.18 -6.99
N TYR A 152 1.42 4.20 -7.12
CA TYR A 152 1.76 2.78 -7.01
C TYR A 152 2.55 2.26 -8.20
N PHE A 153 2.25 2.74 -9.40
CA PHE A 153 2.97 2.37 -10.62
C PHE A 153 4.42 2.86 -10.56
N ILE A 154 4.64 4.11 -10.12
CA ILE A 154 6.00 4.65 -9.92
C ILE A 154 6.76 3.81 -8.87
N CYS A 155 6.10 3.43 -7.78
CA CYS A 155 6.69 2.58 -6.74
C CYS A 155 7.08 1.18 -7.29
N ASN A 156 6.17 0.51 -8.00
CA ASN A 156 6.42 -0.81 -8.58
C ASN A 156 7.53 -0.79 -9.63
N LEU A 157 7.55 0.23 -10.50
CA LEU A 157 8.60 0.42 -11.50
C LEU A 157 9.97 0.58 -10.83
N PHE A 158 10.04 1.32 -9.73
CA PHE A 158 11.28 1.49 -8.99
C PHE A 158 11.74 0.23 -8.25
N VAL A 159 10.84 -0.48 -7.57
CA VAL A 159 11.16 -1.78 -6.95
C VAL A 159 11.64 -2.78 -8.00
N ALA A 160 11.03 -2.78 -9.20
CA ALA A 160 11.52 -3.57 -10.32
C ALA A 160 12.92 -3.15 -10.77
N PHE A 161 13.24 -1.85 -10.85
CA PHE A 161 14.60 -1.38 -11.14
C PHE A 161 15.63 -1.82 -10.09
N LEU A 162 15.25 -1.80 -8.81
CA LEU A 162 16.10 -2.30 -7.72
C LEU A 162 16.33 -3.81 -7.81
N LEU A 163 15.27 -4.59 -8.01
CA LEU A 163 15.33 -6.06 -8.05
C LEU A 163 16.03 -6.58 -9.31
N LEU A 164 15.86 -5.91 -10.45
CA LEU A 164 16.42 -6.36 -11.74
C LEU A 164 17.92 -6.05 -11.88
N SER A 165 18.56 -5.43 -10.90
CA SER A 165 20.01 -5.13 -10.90
C SER A 165 20.51 -4.42 -12.16
N ILE A 166 19.62 -3.71 -12.87
CA ILE A 166 19.93 -3.01 -14.13
C ILE A 166 20.98 -1.92 -13.87
N VAL A 167 21.00 -1.39 -12.65
CA VAL A 167 21.98 -0.41 -12.17
C VAL A 167 22.51 -0.90 -10.82
N GLN A 168 23.83 -1.01 -10.69
CA GLN A 168 24.47 -1.25 -9.40
C GLN A 168 24.36 0.01 -8.53
N LEU A 169 23.32 0.07 -7.70
CA LEU A 169 23.12 1.17 -6.76
C LEU A 169 23.84 0.86 -5.45
N THR A 170 24.55 1.86 -4.91
CA THR A 170 25.09 1.77 -3.55
C THR A 170 23.95 1.73 -2.53
N PRO A 171 24.13 1.14 -1.33
CA PRO A 171 23.10 1.15 -0.28
C PRO A 171 22.58 2.54 0.06
N VAL A 172 23.46 3.56 0.00
CA VAL A 172 23.10 4.96 0.21
C VAL A 172 22.14 5.45 -0.88
N ASN A 173 22.40 5.10 -2.14
CA ASN A 173 21.51 5.46 -3.24
C ASN A 173 20.14 4.79 -3.05
N ILE A 174 20.11 3.49 -2.72
CA ILE A 174 18.86 2.76 -2.45
C ILE A 174 18.05 3.45 -1.35
N TRP A 175 18.71 3.85 -0.26
CA TRP A 175 18.07 4.56 0.85
C TRP A 175 17.50 5.92 0.41
N ILE A 176 18.28 6.76 -0.29
CA ILE A 176 17.84 8.07 -0.79
C ILE A 176 16.61 7.90 -1.66
N PHE A 177 16.69 6.98 -2.61
CA PHE A 177 15.63 6.70 -3.53
C PHE A 177 14.36 6.24 -2.82
N ASN A 178 14.45 5.28 -1.89
CA ASN A 178 13.31 4.80 -1.12
C ASN A 178 12.58 5.95 -0.39
N ASN A 179 13.31 6.92 0.16
CA ASN A 179 12.73 8.12 0.77
C ASN A 179 12.01 9.01 -0.24
N ILE A 180 12.58 9.25 -1.43
CA ILE A 180 11.94 10.04 -2.50
C ILE A 180 10.62 9.38 -2.92
N PHE A 181 10.57 8.05 -3.04
CA PHE A 181 9.33 7.34 -3.41
C PHE A 181 8.28 7.38 -2.30
N ALA A 182 8.71 7.26 -1.04
CA ALA A 182 7.80 7.41 0.08
C ALA A 182 7.09 8.77 0.05
N ILE A 183 7.76 9.85 -0.42
CA ILE A 183 7.12 11.17 -0.59
C ILE A 183 5.98 11.09 -1.61
N PHE A 184 6.22 10.54 -2.81
CA PHE A 184 5.18 10.42 -3.84
C PHE A 184 4.00 9.55 -3.38
N LEU A 185 4.28 8.44 -2.69
CA LEU A 185 3.26 7.55 -2.16
C LEU A 185 2.40 8.27 -1.10
N ASN A 186 3.03 9.02 -0.20
CA ASN A 186 2.33 9.81 0.81
C ASN A 186 1.51 10.95 0.19
N ILE A 187 2.01 11.62 -0.85
CA ILE A 187 1.25 12.63 -1.60
C ILE A 187 0.02 11.98 -2.24
N ALA A 188 0.17 10.82 -2.89
CA ALA A 188 -0.94 10.11 -3.49
C ALA A 188 -2.00 9.73 -2.43
N ALA A 189 -1.57 9.17 -1.30
CA ALA A 189 -2.46 8.83 -0.20
C ALA A 189 -3.15 10.07 0.42
N ALA A 190 -2.42 11.16 0.62
CA ALA A 190 -2.94 12.41 1.18
C ALA A 190 -3.94 13.10 0.24
N SER A 191 -3.77 12.98 -1.07
CA SER A 191 -4.64 13.59 -2.08
C SER A 191 -6.10 13.10 -2.02
N ILE A 192 -6.33 11.90 -1.45
CA ILE A 192 -7.65 11.29 -1.31
C ILE A 192 -8.60 12.22 -0.53
N GLY A 193 -8.11 12.81 0.57
CA GLY A 193 -8.90 13.69 1.43
C GLY A 193 -9.46 14.90 0.68
N PRO A 194 -8.60 15.75 0.06
CA PRO A 194 -9.02 16.86 -0.77
C PRO A 194 -9.97 16.44 -1.92
N ILE A 195 -9.67 15.35 -2.65
CA ILE A 195 -10.50 14.92 -3.78
C ILE A 195 -11.92 14.57 -3.32
N LEU A 196 -12.08 13.96 -2.15
CA LEU A 196 -13.39 13.64 -1.57
C LEU A 196 -14.10 14.88 -1.02
N TYR A 197 -13.36 15.83 -0.44
CA TYR A 197 -13.96 17.04 0.13
C TYR A 197 -14.49 17.99 -0.95
N PHE A 198 -13.72 18.22 -2.03
CA PHE A 198 -14.12 19.13 -3.10
C PHE A 198 -15.18 18.55 -4.06
N ASN A 199 -15.35 17.23 -4.11
CA ASN A 199 -16.33 16.57 -4.99
C ASN A 199 -17.58 16.03 -4.28
N ARG A 200 -17.75 16.29 -2.98
CA ARG A 200 -19.02 16.06 -2.27
C ARG A 200 -20.06 17.11 -2.66
#